data_AF-A0A3S9T2I9-F1
#
_entry.id   AF-A0A3S9T2I9-F1
#
_cell.length_a   1.000
_cell.length_b   1.000
_cell.length_c   1.000
_cell.angle_alpha   90.00
_cell.angle_beta   90.00
_cell.angle_gamma   90.00
#
_symmetry.space_group_name_H-M   'P 1'
#
loop_
_entity.id
_entity.type
_entity.pdbx_description
1 polymer ?
#
loop_
_entity_poly.entity_id
_entity_poly.type
_entity_poly.pdbx_seq_one_letter_code
_entity_poly.pdbx_strand_id
1 'polypeptide(L)' 'MGKYDPLKDFLKNCNDNSVKLTYKEIEKIIDNVLPDSAYKYREWWANEGHVQANAWLDAGWKVYTVDLGNYVVFMKESER' A
#
# COMPACT_ATOMS: atom_id res chain seq x y z
N MET A 1 -2.90 -17.26 -1.42
CA MET A 1 -3.12 -15.98 -0.71
C MET A 1 -1.77 -15.29 -0.54
N GLY A 2 -1.63 -14.07 -1.04
CA GLY A 2 -0.40 -13.29 -0.85
C GLY A 2 -0.39 -12.60 0.51
N LYS A 3 0.79 -12.32 1.07
CA LYS A 3 0.95 -11.60 2.35
C LYS A 3 0.21 -10.24 2.38
N TYR A 4 0.01 -9.62 1.23
CA TYR A 4 -0.61 -8.29 1.08
C TYR A 4 -2.03 -8.33 0.51
N ASP A 5 -2.63 -9.52 0.39
CA ASP A 5 -4.00 -9.68 -0.12
C ASP A 5 -5.05 -8.92 0.72
N PRO A 6 -4.96 -8.87 2.07
CA PRO A 6 -5.86 -8.05 2.88
C PRO A 6 -5.76 -6.55 2.58
N LEU A 7 -4.55 -6.05 2.29
CA LEU A 7 -4.34 -4.65 1.91
C LEU A 7 -4.99 -4.36 0.56
N LYS A 8 -4.88 -5.29 -0.39
CA LYS A 8 -5.56 -5.20 -1.67
C LYS A 8 -7.08 -5.11 -1.49
N ASP A 9 -7.67 -6.00 -0.70
CA ASP A 9 -9.11 -6.03 -0.48
C ASP A 9 -9.61 -4.74 0.21
N PHE A 10 -8.86 -4.26 1.21
CA PHE A 10 -9.14 -2.98 1.88
C PHE A 10 -9.16 -1.82 0.89
N LEU A 11 -8.14 -1.70 0.05
CA LEU A 11 -8.05 -0.64 -0.96
C LEU A 11 -9.18 -0.76 -2.00
N LYS A 12 -9.50 -1.98 -2.43
CA LYS A 12 -10.58 -2.22 -3.40
C LYS A 12 -11.96 -1.83 -2.88
N ASN A 13 -12.21 -2.02 -1.59
CA ASN A 13 -13.47 -1.62 -0.93
C ASN A 13 -13.49 -0.14 -0.50
N CYS A 14 -12.38 0.58 -0.62
CA CYS A 14 -12.32 1.99 -0.26
C CYS A 14 -13.01 2.84 -1.35
N ASN A 15 -14.02 3.62 -0.98
CA ASN A 15 -14.79 4.44 -1.93
C ASN A 15 -14.10 5.76 -2.31
N ASP A 16 -13.14 6.22 -1.50
CA ASP A 16 -12.40 7.45 -1.75
C ASP A 16 -11.40 7.32 -2.92
N ASN A 17 -10.98 8.46 -3.46
CA ASN A 17 -9.94 8.53 -4.49
C ASN A 17 -8.52 8.59 -3.90
N SER A 18 -8.41 8.87 -2.60
CA SER A 18 -7.13 8.91 -1.87
C SER A 18 -7.32 8.39 -0.46
N VAL A 19 -6.39 7.55 0.01
CA VAL A 19 -6.38 7.05 1.38
C VAL A 19 -4.99 7.21 1.97
N LYS A 20 -4.92 7.72 3.19
CA LYS A 20 -3.69 7.84 3.97
C LYS A 20 -3.70 6.74 5.02
N LEU A 21 -2.73 5.84 4.95
CA LEU A 21 -2.56 4.75 5.92
C LEU A 21 -1.22 4.90 6.64
N THR A 22 -1.25 4.82 7.96
CA THR A 22 -0.01 4.71 8.74
C THR A 22 0.58 3.31 8.62
N TYR A 23 1.87 3.15 8.90
CA TYR A 23 2.53 1.83 8.84
C TYR A 23 1.84 0.84 9.79
N LYS A 24 1.45 1.30 10.98
CA LYS A 24 0.69 0.50 11.95
C LYS A 24 -0.68 0.07 11.43
N GLU A 25 -1.36 0.91 10.66
CA GLU A 25 -2.65 0.53 10.04
C GLU A 25 -2.43 -0.51 8.95
N ILE A 26 -1.40 -0.33 8.11
CA ILE A 26 -1.06 -1.29 7.07
C ILE A 26 -0.73 -2.64 7.72
N GLU A 27 0.08 -2.66 8.78
CA GLU A 27 0.44 -3.87 9.52
C GLU A 27 -0.77 -4.58 10.14
N LYS A 28 -1.74 -3.82 10.67
CA LYS A 28 -3.01 -4.36 11.15
C LYS A 28 -3.86 -4.95 10.04
N ILE A 29 -3.90 -4.29 8.87
CA ILE A 29 -4.68 -4.75 7.72
C ILE A 29 -4.11 -6.07 7.20
N ILE A 30 -2.78 -6.16 7.03
CA ILE A 30 -2.11 -7.38 6.55
C ILE A 30 -1.90 -8.44 7.63
N ASP A 31 -2.32 -8.17 8.86
CA ASP A 31 -2.10 -8.98 10.06
C ASP A 31 -0.63 -9.43 10.20
N ASN A 32 0.30 -8.53 9.88
CA ASN A 32 1.72 -8.84 9.78
C ASN A 32 2.56 -7.57 9.90
N VAL A 33 3.82 -7.74 10.31
CA VAL A 33 4.76 -6.63 10.44
C VAL A 33 5.38 -6.33 9.07
N LEU A 34 5.52 -5.04 8.76
CA LEU A 34 6.21 -4.57 7.57
C LEU A 34 7.71 -4.85 7.71
N PRO A 35 8.39 -5.29 6.65
CA PRO A 35 9.82 -5.51 6.72
C PRO A 35 10.54 -4.17 6.96
N ASP A 36 11.70 -4.23 7.61
CA ASP A 36 12.56 -3.07 7.87
C ASP A 36 12.90 -2.28 6.57
N SER A 37 12.96 -2.96 5.42
CA SER A 37 13.10 -2.32 4.11
C SER A 37 11.97 -1.32 3.79
N ALA A 38 10.73 -1.59 4.20
CA ALA A 38 9.61 -0.66 4.01
C ALA A 38 9.81 0.64 4.80
N TYR A 39 10.51 0.58 5.93
CA TYR A 39 10.82 1.74 6.76
C TYR A 39 12.05 2.51 6.27
N LYS A 40 13.00 1.83 5.62
CA LYS A 40 14.27 2.43 5.19
C LYS A 40 14.26 2.95 3.76
N TYR A 41 13.53 2.30 2.85
CA TYR A 41 13.64 2.57 1.42
C TYR A 41 12.28 2.98 0.83
N ARG A 42 12.21 4.18 0.26
CA ARG A 42 11.00 4.62 -0.49
C ARG A 42 10.74 3.75 -1.72
N GLU A 43 11.80 3.20 -2.31
CA GLU A 43 11.73 2.26 -3.43
C GLU A 43 10.93 1.01 -3.11
N TRP A 44 10.86 0.61 -1.83
CA TRP A 44 10.03 -0.52 -1.42
C TRP A 44 8.54 -0.29 -1.70
N TRP A 45 8.12 0.99 -1.63
CA TRP A 45 6.77 1.48 -1.94
C TRP A 45 6.63 1.94 -3.40
N ALA A 46 7.61 1.66 -4.25
CA ALA A 46 7.48 1.96 -5.67
C ALA A 46 6.33 1.16 -6.29
N ASN A 47 5.72 1.71 -7.34
CA ASN A 47 4.63 1.08 -8.07
C ASN A 47 5.14 0.00 -9.06
N GLU A 48 6.18 -0.74 -8.67
CA GLU A 48 6.84 -1.76 -9.52
C GLU A 48 7.65 -2.77 -8.69
N GLY A 49 7.98 -3.91 -9.31
CA GLY A 49 9.09 -4.78 -8.90
C GLY A 49 8.76 -5.98 -7.99
N HIS A 50 7.71 -5.95 -7.16
CA HIS A 50 7.53 -7.00 -6.14
C HIS A 50 6.07 -7.30 -5.73
N VAL A 51 5.90 -8.38 -4.96
CA VAL A 51 4.61 -8.89 -4.46
C VAL A 51 3.82 -7.89 -3.61
N GLN A 52 4.48 -6.94 -2.93
CA GLN A 52 3.77 -5.85 -2.23
C GLN A 52 3.14 -4.89 -3.23
N ALA A 53 3.87 -4.50 -4.27
CA ALA A 53 3.39 -3.52 -5.25
C ALA A 53 2.19 -4.02 -6.02
N ASN A 54 2.21 -5.30 -6.38
CA ASN A 54 1.06 -5.96 -7.00
C ASN A 54 -0.21 -5.86 -6.16
N ALA A 55 -0.13 -5.75 -4.83
CA ALA A 55 -1.34 -5.69 -4.00
C ALA A 55 -2.15 -4.40 -4.21
N TRP A 56 -1.50 -3.23 -4.19
CA TRP A 56 -2.21 -1.98 -4.45
C TRP A 56 -2.46 -1.78 -5.95
N LEU A 57 -1.56 -2.21 -6.83
CA LEU A 57 -1.77 -2.13 -8.27
C LEU A 57 -2.96 -2.98 -8.75
N ASP A 58 -3.10 -4.22 -8.27
CA ASP A 58 -4.23 -5.11 -8.58
C ASP A 58 -5.54 -4.60 -7.95
N ALA A 59 -5.46 -3.74 -6.92
CA ALA A 59 -6.62 -3.02 -6.40
C ALA A 59 -7.02 -1.80 -7.26
N GLY A 60 -6.21 -1.41 -8.26
CA GLY A 60 -6.39 -0.15 -9.00
C GLY A 60 -5.89 1.08 -8.25
N TRP A 61 -4.91 0.92 -7.37
CA TRP A 61 -4.32 2.00 -6.57
C TRP A 61 -2.82 2.12 -6.83
N LYS A 62 -2.29 3.33 -6.64
CA LYS A 62 -0.86 3.63 -6.71
C LYS A 62 -0.42 4.40 -5.47
N VAL A 63 0.80 4.14 -5.04
CA VAL A 63 1.46 4.97 -4.02
C VAL A 63 1.73 6.34 -4.62
N TYR A 64 1.22 7.38 -3.98
CA TYR A 64 1.39 8.78 -4.37
C TYR A 64 2.42 9.50 -3.49
N THR A 65 2.39 9.26 -2.17
CA THR A 65 3.33 9.88 -1.23
C THR A 65 3.71 8.87 -0.15
N VAL A 66 4.99 8.87 0.22
CA VAL A 66 5.54 8.04 1.30
C VAL A 66 6.26 8.94 2.27
N ASP A 67 5.82 8.91 3.52
CA ASP A 67 6.56 9.43 4.65
C ASP A 67 7.12 8.25 5.45
N LEU A 68 8.43 8.03 5.31
CA LEU A 68 9.11 6.83 5.83
C LEU A 68 8.91 6.72 7.35
N GLY A 69 8.38 5.57 7.78
CA GLY A 69 8.09 5.27 9.18
C GLY A 69 6.85 5.95 9.77
N ASN A 70 6.14 6.79 9.01
CA ASN A 70 4.92 7.44 9.46
C ASN A 70 3.70 6.94 8.68
N TYR A 71 3.61 7.28 7.39
CA TYR A 71 2.42 6.99 6.59
C TYR A 71 2.70 6.89 5.09
N VAL A 72 1.75 6.27 4.38
CA VAL A 72 1.71 6.17 2.93
C VAL A 72 0.36 6.66 2.44
N VAL A 73 0.37 7.45 1.38
CA VAL A 73 -0.83 7.92 0.69
C VAL A 73 -0.96 7.12 -0.60
N PHE A 74 -2.05 6.36 -0.70
CA PHE A 74 -2.46 5.68 -1.92
C PHE A 74 -3.52 6.53 -2.62
N MET A 75 -3.47 6.56 -3.94
CA MET A 75 -4.51 7.16 -4.78
C MET A 75 -5.03 6.13 -5.76
N LYS A 76 -6.35 6.16 -6.02
CA LYS A 76 -6.93 5.36 -7.11
C LYS A 76 -6.32 5.82 -8.41
N GLU A 77 -5.93 4.86 -9.23
CA GLU A 77 -5.70 5.11 -10.63
C GLU A 77 -7.08 5.31 -11.28
N SER A 78 -7.57 6.55 -11.24
CA SER A 78 -8.72 6.92 -12.05
C SER A 78 -8.33 6.80 -13.51
N GLU A 79 -8.90 5.81 -14.19
CA GLU A 79 -8.88 5.71 -15.65
C GLU A 79 -9.33 7.06 -16.23
N ARG A 80 -8.50 7.61 -17.10
CA ARG A 80 -8.76 8.86 -17.82
C ARG A 80 -9.56 8.58 -19.07
#